data_AF-A0A3A9GR64-F1
#
_entry.id   AF-A0A3A9GR64-F1
#
_cell.length_a   1.000
_cell.length_b   1.000
_cell.length_c   1.000
_cell.angle_alpha   90.00
_cell.angle_beta   90.00
_cell.angle_gamma   90.00
#
_symmetry.space_group_name_H-M   'P 1'
#
loop_
_entity.id
_entity.type
_entity.pdbx_description
1 polymer ?
#
loop_
_entity_poly.entity_id
_entity_poly.type
_entity_poly.pdbx_seq_one_letter_code
_entity_poly.pdbx_strand_id
1 'polypeptide(L)'
;MCQGFRTFGTFLFYFGAIGGVESVRKGNRRLNYEDRKRIEKMKEQGARVIVIADTIGVHRATIYNELKRGGTPYRAEVAQRTV
;
A
#
# COMPACT_ATOMS: atom_id res chain seq x y z
N MET A 1 -22.17 -14.81 18.09
CA MET A 1 -20.86 -14.13 17.92
C MET A 1 -20.24 -14.66 16.64
N CYS A 2 -20.41 -13.94 15.54
CA CYS A 2 -20.04 -14.39 14.19
C CYS A 2 -18.59 -13.96 13.88
N GLN A 3 -17.66 -14.90 13.83
CA GLN A 3 -16.34 -14.69 13.23
C GLN A 3 -16.39 -15.30 11.82
N GLY A 4 -16.69 -14.46 10.83
CA GLY A 4 -16.77 -14.85 9.42
C GLY A 4 -15.37 -15.04 8.81
N PHE A 5 -14.87 -16.27 8.84
CA PHE A 5 -13.69 -16.71 8.10
C PHE A 5 -14.05 -16.81 6.61
N ARG A 6 -13.77 -15.73 5.86
CA ARG A 6 -14.07 -15.62 4.42
C ARG A 6 -13.15 -16.55 3.62
N THR A 7 -13.68 -17.72 3.30
CA THR A 7 -13.53 -18.50 2.06
C THR A 7 -12.34 -18.13 1.17
N PHE A 8 -11.24 -18.87 1.41
CA PHE A 8 -10.27 -19.27 0.40
C PHE A 8 -11.02 -19.88 -0.79
N GLY A 9 -10.92 -19.31 -1.99
CA GLY A 9 -11.41 -19.99 -3.17
C GLY A 9 -11.60 -19.08 -4.37
N THR A 10 -10.87 -19.42 -5.44
CA THR A 10 -11.06 -18.96 -6.82
C THR A 10 -10.35 -17.65 -7.20
N PHE A 11 -9.05 -17.75 -7.47
CA PHE A 11 -8.39 -16.82 -8.39
C PHE A 11 -7.41 -17.58 -9.28
N LEU A 12 -7.94 -18.60 -9.97
CA LEU A 12 -7.29 -19.21 -11.11
C LEU A 12 -7.91 -18.59 -12.36
N PHE A 13 -7.03 -18.28 -13.32
CA PHE A 13 -7.30 -17.79 -14.69
C PHE A 13 -7.53 -16.29 -14.87
N TYR A 14 -6.44 -15.54 -15.07
CA TYR A 14 -6.17 -14.90 -16.38
C TYR A 14 -4.80 -14.19 -16.35
N PHE A 15 -4.03 -14.36 -17.43
CA PHE A 15 -2.81 -13.62 -17.82
C PHE A 15 -1.53 -13.89 -16.99
N GLY A 16 -0.44 -14.41 -17.54
CA GLY A 16 0.12 -14.10 -18.86
C GLY A 16 1.29 -13.12 -18.70
N ALA A 17 2.45 -13.66 -18.31
CA ALA A 17 3.81 -13.14 -18.46
C ALA A 17 4.04 -11.62 -18.39
N ILE A 18 4.51 -11.07 -17.25
CA ILE A 18 5.66 -10.13 -17.16
C ILE A 18 6.24 -10.18 -15.73
N GLY A 19 7.54 -10.51 -15.61
CA GLY A 19 8.42 -10.08 -14.53
C GLY A 19 8.20 -10.69 -13.15
N GLY A 20 9.06 -11.63 -12.78
CA GLY A 20 9.18 -12.08 -11.39
C GLY A 20 9.53 -10.90 -10.47
N VAL A 21 8.57 -10.47 -9.67
CA VAL A 21 8.85 -9.67 -8.47
C VAL A 21 8.90 -10.67 -7.33
N GLU A 22 10.11 -10.99 -6.88
CA GLU A 22 10.31 -11.75 -5.64
C GLU A 22 9.43 -11.14 -4.55
N SER A 23 8.39 -11.89 -4.17
CA SER A 23 7.53 -11.51 -3.06
C SER A 23 8.27 -11.80 -1.76
N VAL A 24 9.33 -11.03 -1.49
CA VAL A 24 9.87 -10.88 -0.14
C VAL A 24 8.67 -10.49 0.70
N ARG A 25 8.35 -11.30 1.72
CA ARG A 25 7.35 -10.97 2.74
C ARG A 25 7.85 -9.72 3.47
N LYS A 26 7.62 -8.55 2.88
CA LYS A 26 7.87 -7.23 3.45
C LYS A 26 6.99 -7.15 4.69
N GLY A 27 7.60 -7.34 5.86
CA GLY A 27 6.91 -7.45 7.13
C GLY A 27 6.01 -6.25 7.41
N ASN A 28 5.02 -6.44 8.27
CA ASN A 28 4.11 -5.39 8.72
C ASN A 28 4.85 -4.37 9.62
N ARG A 29 5.80 -3.62 9.05
CA ARG A 29 6.42 -2.47 9.72
C ARG A 29 5.45 -1.29 9.69
N ARG A 30 5.36 -0.58 10.82
CA ARG A 30 4.59 0.66 10.93
C ARG A 30 5.30 1.75 10.10
N LEU A 31 4.55 2.51 9.30
CA LEU A 31 5.09 3.56 8.44
C LEU A 31 5.60 4.73 9.29
N ASN A 32 6.88 5.08 9.14
CA ASN A 32 7.47 6.26 9.76
C ASN A 32 6.96 7.54 9.10
N TYR A 33 7.07 8.67 9.81
CA TYR A 33 6.63 9.97 9.30
C TYR A 33 7.40 10.38 8.02
N GLU A 34 8.69 10.06 7.96
CA GLU A 34 9.52 10.29 6.77
C GLU A 34 9.04 9.48 5.55
N ASP A 35 8.59 8.23 5.76
CA ASP A 35 8.01 7.41 4.69
C ASP A 35 6.72 8.06 4.15
N ARG A 36 5.91 8.67 5.02
CA ARG A 36 4.66 9.36 4.62
C ARG A 36 4.93 10.63 3.81
N LYS A 37 5.93 11.44 4.18
CA LYS A 37 6.37 12.58 3.34
C LYS A 37 6.88 12.13 1.97
N ARG A 38 7.54 10.98 1.90
CA ARG A 38 7.98 10.41 0.61
C ARG A 38 6.78 9.97 -0.24
N ILE A 39 5.74 9.37 0.36
CA ILE A 39 4.48 9.05 -0.35
C ILE A 39 3.85 10.32 -0.91
N GLU A 40 3.80 11.39 -0.12
CA GLU A 40 3.24 12.68 -0.52
C GLU A 40 3.95 13.26 -1.75
N LYS A 41 5.28 13.42 -1.69
CA LYS A 41 6.08 13.92 -2.83
C LYS A 41 5.93 13.05 -4.07
N MET A 42 6.00 11.73 -3.92
CA MET A 42 5.83 10.81 -5.06
C MET A 42 4.41 10.87 -5.63
N LYS A 43 3.40 11.10 -4.77
CA LYS A 43 2.01 11.22 -5.22
C LYS A 43 1.75 12.52 -5.96
N GLU A 44 2.35 13.63 -5.50
CA GLU A 44 2.35 14.92 -6.19
C GLU A 44 3.02 14.83 -7.56
N GLN A 45 4.12 14.07 -7.66
CA GLN A 45 4.80 13.76 -8.92
C GLN A 45 3.97 12.85 -9.86
N GLY A 46 2.80 12.37 -9.44
CA GLY A 46 1.96 11.47 -10.23
C GLY A 46 2.47 10.03 -10.31
N ALA A 47 3.40 9.63 -9.43
CA ALA A 47 3.93 8.27 -9.43
C ALA A 47 2.85 7.23 -9.14
N ARG A 48 2.97 6.05 -9.77
CA ARG A 48 2.05 4.93 -9.56
C ARG A 48 2.27 4.33 -8.17
N VAL A 49 1.19 3.88 -7.54
CA VAL A 49 1.17 3.25 -6.21
C VAL A 49 2.13 2.05 -6.10
N ILE A 50 2.32 1.30 -7.19
CA ILE A 50 3.23 0.15 -7.25
C ILE A 50 4.68 0.59 -7.04
N VAL A 51 5.10 1.69 -7.66
CA VAL A 51 6.46 2.24 -7.54
C VAL A 51 6.68 2.78 -6.13
N ILE A 52 5.69 3.52 -5.59
CA ILE A 52 5.72 4.04 -4.22
C ILE A 52 5.90 2.91 -3.19
N ALA A 53 5.15 1.82 -3.37
CA ALA A 53 5.21 0.65 -2.52
C ALA A 53 6.57 -0.05 -2.59
N ASP A 54 7.16 -0.13 -3.78
CA ASP A 54 8.47 -0.74 -3.97
C ASP A 54 9.58 0.07 -3.31
N THR A 55 9.62 1.39 -3.56
CA THR A 55 10.59 2.34 -2.99
C THR A 55 10.60 2.33 -1.46
N ILE A 56 9.42 2.26 -0.83
CA ILE A 56 9.29 2.28 0.64
C ILE A 56 9.48 0.88 1.22
N GLY A 57 9.33 -0.16 0.41
CA GLY A 57 9.40 -1.54 0.85
C GLY A 57 8.16 -1.99 1.63
N VAL A 58 6.98 -1.53 1.23
CA VAL A 58 5.68 -1.95 1.81
C VAL A 58 4.77 -2.57 0.77
N HIS A 59 3.73 -3.28 1.22
CA HIS A 59 2.77 -3.89 0.31
C HIS A 59 1.83 -2.83 -0.30
N ARG A 60 1.38 -3.05 -1.55
CA ARG A 60 0.46 -2.12 -2.25
C ARG A 60 -0.80 -1.80 -1.44
N ALA A 61 -1.34 -2.79 -0.73
CA ALA A 61 -2.53 -2.63 0.12
C ALA A 61 -2.28 -1.64 1.26
N THR A 62 -1.07 -1.63 1.82
CA THR A 62 -0.68 -0.69 2.87
C THR A 62 -0.74 0.74 2.35
N ILE A 63 -0.24 1.00 1.13
CA ILE A 63 -0.32 2.32 0.52
C ILE A 63 -1.78 2.72 0.25
N TYR A 64 -2.64 1.83 -0.26
CA TYR A 64 -4.06 2.16 -0.44
C TYR A 64 -4.76 2.50 0.89
N ASN A 65 -4.48 1.75 1.95
CA ASN A 65 -5.02 2.02 3.28
C ASN A 65 -4.52 3.36 3.83
N GLU A 66 -3.25 3.70 3.60
CA GLU A 66 -2.66 4.97 3.99
C GLU A 66 -3.28 6.15 3.22
N LEU A 67 -3.45 6.01 1.90
CA LEU A 67 -4.12 7.01 1.06
C LEU A 67 -5.57 7.23 1.52
N LYS A 68 -6.28 6.16 1.90
CA LYS A 68 -7.64 6.26 2.45
C LYS A 68 -7.68 7.05 3.77
N ARG A 69 -6.62 7.00 4.58
CA ARG A 69 -6.50 7.78 5.83
C ARG A 69 -6.15 9.25 5.57
N GLY A 70 -5.26 9.49 4.61
CA GLY A 70 -4.76 10.84 4.29
C GLY A 70 -5.71 11.71 3.46
N GLY A 71 -6.79 11.15 2.93
CA GLY A 71 -7.79 11.86 2.13
C GLY A 71 -7.33 12.23 0.71
N THR A 72 -8.13 13.04 0.03
CA THR A 72 -7.84 13.57 -1.31
C THR A 72 -7.90 15.10 -1.25
N PRO A 73 -6.80 15.84 -1.45
CA PRO A 73 -5.44 15.39 -1.73
C PRO A 73 -4.76 14.72 -0.52
N TYR A 74 -3.85 13.78 -0.78
CA TYR A 74 -3.14 13.04 0.28
C TYR A 74 -2.24 13.99 1.06
N ARG A 75 -2.49 14.11 2.37
CA ARG A 75 -1.65 14.89 3.29
C ARG A 75 -1.04 13.99 4.36
N ALA A 76 0.28 13.98 4.46
CA ALA A 76 0.99 13.14 5.43
C ALA A 76 0.59 13.47 6.89
N GLU A 77 0.32 14.74 7.18
CA GLU A 77 -0.11 15.25 8.48
C GLU A 77 -1.45 14.67 8.94
N VAL A 78 -2.41 14.56 8.01
CA VAL A 78 -3.76 14.04 8.29
C VAL A 78 -3.68 12.56 8.60
N ALA A 79 -2.91 11.80 7.81
CA ALA A 79 -2.72 10.38 8.05
C ALA A 79 -2.01 10.07 9.38
N GLN A 80 -1.14 10.97 9.88
CA GLN A 80 -0.48 10.83 11.18
C GLN A 80 -1.44 11.00 12.35
N ARG A 81 -2.39 11.93 12.26
CA ARG A 81 -3.39 12.17 13.32
C ARG A 81 -4.36 11.01 13.52
N THR A 82 -4.51 10.13 12.53
CA THR A 82 -5.46 9.00 12.53
C THR A 82 -4.84 7.67 12.98
N VAL A 83 -3.63 7.66 13.56
CA VAL A 83 -2.81 6.45 13.83
C VAL A 83 -2.60 6.16 15.31
#